data_AF-A0AAV6FFX2-F1
#
_entry.id   AF-A0AAV6FFX2-F1
#
_cell.length_a   1.000
_cell.length_b   1.000
_cell.length_c   1.000
_cell.angle_alpha   90.00
_cell.angle_beta   90.00
_cell.angle_gamma   90.00
#
_symmetry.space_group_name_H-M   'P 1'
#
loop_
_entity.id
_entity.type
_entity.pdbx_description
1 polymer ?
#
loop_
_entity_poly.entity_id
_entity_poly.type
_entity_poly.pdbx_seq_one_letter_code
_entity_poly.pdbx_strand_id
1 'polypeptide(L)' 'MQHPIPDPEELNIPEIDWEQSGDMPENHLGVNVPQFESPLSPEELSGLQEHIDPLQQSQSNGVDIYLATVTYVQNLVENH' A
#
# COMPACT_ATOMS: atom_id res chain seq x y z
N MET A 1 16.26 38.34 18.72
CA MET A 1 14.87 38.85 18.69
C MET A 1 13.98 37.67 18.38
N GLN A 2 13.02 37.34 19.26
CA GLN A 2 12.01 36.34 18.93
C GLN A 2 10.93 37.04 18.10
N HIS A 3 10.68 36.56 16.88
CA HIS A 3 9.51 36.99 16.11
C HIS A 3 8.28 36.36 16.76
N PRO A 4 7.27 37.15 17.18
CA PRO A 4 6.04 36.59 17.70
C PRO A 4 5.38 35.73 16.60
N ILE A 5 4.94 34.53 16.97
CA ILE A 5 4.11 33.70 16.11
C ILE A 5 2.73 34.38 16.07
N PRO A 6 2.20 34.75 14.90
CA PRO A 6 0.87 35.37 14.80
C PRO A 6 -0.18 34.43 15.35
N ASP A 7 -1.22 34.99 15.97
CA ASP A 7 -2.38 34.21 16.36
C ASP A 7 -3.00 33.57 15.11
N PRO A 8 -3.42 32.29 15.17
CA PRO A 8 -3.98 31.61 14.02
C PRO A 8 -5.26 32.27 13.47
N GLU A 9 -5.94 33.10 14.27
CA GLU A 9 -7.08 33.93 13.85
C GLU A 9 -6.67 35.15 13.00
N GLU A 10 -5.40 35.59 13.09
CA GLU A 10 -4.83 36.65 12.22
C GLU A 10 -4.31 36.09 10.89
N LEU A 11 -4.12 34.76 10.82
CA LEU A 11 -3.73 34.09 9.59
C LEU A 11 -4.96 33.99 8.69
N ASN A 12 -5.01 34.86 7.67
CA ASN A 12 -6.01 34.84 6.60
C ASN A 12 -5.73 33.65 5.65
N ILE A 13 -5.79 32.43 6.18
CA ILE A 13 -5.61 31.19 5.43
C ILE A 13 -6.93 30.93 4.71
N PRO A 14 -6.96 30.96 3.36
CA PRO A 14 -8.18 30.64 2.64
C PRO A 14 -8.61 29.22 2.98
N GLU A 15 -9.91 29.00 3.20
CA GLU A 15 -10.46 27.66 3.36
C GLU A 15 -10.22 26.87 2.08
N ILE A 16 -9.37 25.85 2.17
CA ILE A 16 -9.11 24.93 1.07
C ILE A 16 -10.18 23.86 1.11
N ASP A 17 -11.05 23.85 0.11
CA ASP A 17 -11.94 22.72 -0.16
C ASP A 17 -11.11 21.56 -0.71
N TRP A 18 -10.62 20.72 0.21
CA TRP A 18 -9.82 19.54 -0.11
C TRP A 18 -10.57 18.53 -0.96
N GLU A 19 -11.90 18.52 -0.89
CA GLU A 19 -12.74 17.57 -1.62
C GLU A 19 -12.86 17.96 -3.10
N GLN A 20 -12.81 19.26 -3.43
CA GLN A 20 -12.80 19.74 -4.82
C GLN A 20 -11.42 20.02 -5.40
N SER A 21 -10.39 20.13 -4.58
CA SER A 21 -9.01 20.34 -5.05
C SER A 21 -8.37 19.09 -5.67
N GLY A 22 -9.04 17.93 -5.60
CA GLY A 22 -8.57 16.65 -6.11
C GLY A 22 -8.94 16.33 -7.56
N ASP A 23 -9.86 17.07 -8.19
CA ASP A 23 -10.24 16.85 -9.58
C ASP A 23 -9.22 17.49 -10.54
N MET A 24 -8.00 16.96 -10.53
CA MET A 24 -7.11 17.10 -11.69
C MET A 24 -7.67 16.21 -12.79
N PRO A 25 -8.01 16.75 -13.98
CA PRO A 25 -8.39 15.91 -15.11
C PRO A 25 -7.28 14.90 -15.37
N GLU A 26 -7.67 13.64 -15.30
CA GLU A 26 -6.85 12.44 -15.29
C GLU A 26 -5.98 12.35 -16.55
N ASN A 27 -4.85 13.04 -16.52
CA ASN A 27 -3.75 12.78 -17.43
C ASN A 27 -2.53 12.64 -16.53
N HIS A 28 -2.33 11.41 -16.03
CA HIS A 28 -1.10 10.97 -15.38
C HIS A 28 0.07 10.99 -16.40
N LEU A 29 0.33 12.14 -17.02
CA LEU A 29 1.41 12.40 -17.95
C LEU A 29 2.72 12.44 -17.16
N GLY A 30 3.30 11.26 -16.91
CA GLY A 30 4.64 11.14 -16.34
C GLY A 30 4.84 10.03 -15.31
N VAL A 31 3.77 9.42 -14.80
CA VAL A 31 3.89 8.26 -13.89
C VAL A 31 3.72 7.00 -14.72
N ASN A 32 4.84 6.38 -15.09
CA ASN A 32 4.82 5.04 -15.67
C ASN A 32 4.74 4.03 -14.53
N VAL A 33 3.55 3.50 -14.26
CA VAL A 33 3.38 2.43 -13.27
C VAL A 33 3.92 1.14 -13.89
N PRO A 34 4.96 0.50 -13.31
CA PRO A 34 5.44 -0.77 -13.83
C PRO A 34 4.34 -1.81 -13.69
N GLN A 35 3.98 -2.43 -14.81
CA GLN A 35 3.06 -3.54 -14.82
C GLN A 35 3.81 -4.77 -14.30
N PHE A 36 3.54 -5.15 -13.05
CA PHE A 36 4.06 -6.38 -12.46
C PHE A 36 3.04 -7.50 -12.67
N GLU A 37 3.47 -8.57 -13.33
CA GLU A 37 2.71 -9.81 -13.35
C GLU A 37 3.08 -10.64 -12.13
N SER A 38 2.07 -11.27 -11.53
CA SER A 38 2.28 -12.23 -10.44
C SER A 38 3.11 -13.41 -10.96
N PRO A 39 4.09 -13.92 -10.18
CA PRO A 39 4.79 -15.15 -10.55
C PRO A 39 3.90 -16.40 -10.43
N LEU A 40 2.73 -16.26 -9.78
CA LEU A 40 1.76 -17.34 -9.57
C LEU A 40 0.59 -17.23 -10.55
N SER A 41 0.12 -18.38 -11.05
CA SER A 41 -1.14 -18.48 -11.79
C SER A 41 -2.34 -18.09 -10.92
N PRO A 42 -3.51 -17.80 -11.52
CA PRO A 42 -4.73 -17.56 -10.76
C PRO A 42 -5.13 -18.74 -9.84
N GLU A 43 -4.89 -19.98 -10.28
CA GLU A 43 -5.18 -21.15 -9.44
C GLU A 43 -4.24 -21.24 -8.24
N GLU A 44 -2.96 -20.96 -8.46
CA GLU A 44 -1.94 -20.94 -7.40
C GLU A 44 -2.18 -19.81 -6.39
N LEU A 45 -2.61 -18.64 -6.86
CA LEU A 45 -3.03 -17.54 -5.99
C LEU A 45 -4.25 -17.91 -5.15
N SER A 46 -5.22 -18.63 -5.71
CA SER A 46 -6.35 -19.14 -4.95
C SER A 46 -5.89 -20.12 -3.87
N GLY A 47 -4.98 -21.04 -4.21
CA GLY A 47 -4.40 -21.97 -3.26
C GLY A 47 -3.64 -21.27 -2.14
N LEU A 48 -2.88 -20.22 -2.44
CA LEU A 48 -2.20 -19.41 -1.44
C LEU A 48 -3.18 -18.76 -0.45
N GLN A 49 -4.28 -18.19 -0.94
CA GLN A 49 -5.31 -17.57 -0.09
C GLN A 49 -6.01 -18.56 0.84
N GLU A 50 -6.19 -19.81 0.39
CA GLU A 50 -6.74 -20.88 1.23
C GLU A 50 -5.72 -21.36 2.28
N HIS A 51 -4.43 -21.32 1.97
CA HIS A 51 -3.37 -21.85 2.83
C HIS A 51 -2.91 -20.85 3.91
N ILE A 52 -2.99 -19.55 3.62
CA ILE A 52 -2.47 -18.51 4.51
C ILE A 52 -3.54 -17.46 4.76
N ASP A 53 -4.00 -17.40 6.00
CA ASP A 53 -4.77 -16.26 6.51
C ASP A 53 -3.80 -15.13 6.92
N PRO A 54 -3.79 -13.98 6.23
CA PRO A 54 -2.92 -12.86 6.58
C PRO A 54 -3.34 -12.13 7.87
N LEU A 55 -4.57 -12.37 8.36
CA LEU A 55 -5.13 -11.74 9.55
C LEU A 55 -5.07 -12.65 10.79
N GLN A 56 -4.49 -13.84 10.65
CA GLN A 56 -4.31 -14.75 11.77
C GLN A 56 -3.46 -14.12 12.88
N GLN A 57 -3.63 -14.61 14.11
CA GLN A 57 -2.82 -14.16 15.23
C GLN A 57 -1.36 -14.55 15.04
N SER A 58 -0.49 -13.56 14.89
CA SER A 58 0.96 -13.75 14.81
C SER A 58 1.61 -13.85 16.20
N GLN A 59 2.66 -14.66 16.31
CA GLN A 59 3.54 -14.74 17.48
C GLN A 59 4.84 -13.92 17.30
N SER A 60 5.04 -13.33 16.12
CA SER A 60 6.28 -12.64 15.72
C SER A 60 6.00 -11.35 14.95
N ASN A 61 5.00 -10.56 15.36
CA ASN A 61 4.63 -9.29 14.71
C ASN A 61 4.44 -9.37 13.18
N GLY A 62 3.91 -10.48 12.69
CA GLY A 62 3.64 -10.78 11.28
C GLY A 62 4.81 -11.41 10.52
N VAL A 63 6.01 -11.51 11.11
CA VAL A 63 7.19 -12.10 10.44
C VAL A 63 6.98 -13.58 10.14
N ASP A 64 6.36 -14.32 11.05
CA ASP A 64 5.97 -15.72 10.89
C ASP A 64 5.02 -15.92 9.69
N ILE A 65 3.99 -15.09 9.58
CA ILE A 65 3.02 -15.12 8.47
C ILE A 65 3.72 -14.77 7.15
N TYR A 66 4.56 -13.74 7.15
CA TYR A 66 5.34 -13.34 5.97
C TYR A 66 6.28 -14.46 5.51
N LEU A 67 7.05 -15.06 6.41
CA LEU A 67 7.98 -16.14 6.06
C LEU A 67 7.24 -17.39 5.57
N ALA A 68 6.11 -17.74 6.18
CA ALA A 68 5.26 -18.81 5.68
C ALA A 68 4.78 -18.54 4.25
N THR A 69 4.37 -17.29 3.98
CA THR A 69 3.96 -16.83 2.64
C THR A 69 5.09 -16.96 1.63
N VAL A 70 6.26 -16.38 1.93
CA VAL A 70 7.43 -16.45 1.06
C VAL A 70 7.83 -17.89 0.77
N THR A 71 7.88 -18.74 1.80
CA THR A 71 8.24 -20.15 1.66
C THR A 71 7.25 -20.90 0.75
N TYR A 72 5.95 -20.68 0.94
CA TYR A 72 4.93 -21.30 0.09
C TYR A 72 5.06 -20.87 -1.38
N VAL A 73 5.20 -19.57 -1.62
CA VAL A 73 5.35 -19.02 -2.98
C VAL A 73 6.64 -19.53 -3.64
N GLN A 74 7.76 -19.55 -2.90
CA GLN A 74 9.02 -20.08 -3.41
C GLN A 74 8.89 -21.54 -3.83
N ASN A 75 8.25 -22.38 -3.01
CA ASN A 75 8.03 -23.77 -3.36
C ASN A 75 7.17 -23.94 -4.63
N LEU A 76 6.18 -23.08 -4.87
CA LEU A 76 5.40 -23.14 -6.10
C LEU A 76 6.25 -22.77 -7.31
N VAL A 77 7.01 -21.67 -7.21
CA VAL A 77 7.85 -21.16 -8.31
C VAL A 77 9.04 -22.08 -8.61
N GLU A 78 9.65 -22.71 -7.61
CA GLU A 78 10.78 -23.65 -7.79
C GLU A 78 10.34 -24.99 -8.39
N ASN A 79 9.05 -25.35 -8.30
CA ASN A 79 8.50 -26.58 -8.86
C ASN A 79 7.79 -26.38 -10.21
N HIS A 80 7.98 -25.22 -10.86
CA HIS A 80 7.58 -24.97 -12.26
C HIS A 80 8.57 -25.53 -13.28
#